data_AF-A0A963A4U4-F1
#
_entry.id   AF-A0A963A4U4-F1
#
_cell.length_a   1.000
_cell.length_b   1.000
_cell.length_c   1.000
_cell.angle_alpha   90.00
_cell.angle_beta   90.00
_cell.angle_gamma   90.00
#
_symmetry.space_group_name_H-M   'P 1'
#
loop_
_entity.id
_entity.type
_entity.pdbx_description
1 polymer ?
#
loop_
_entity_poly.entity_id
_entity_poly.type
_entity_poly.pdbx_seq_one_letter_code
_entity_poly.pdbx_strand_id
1 'polypeptide(L)'
;MNEVPIQSTSETRISPGEWSLRLGALLFFSALAAILLAEQHDETGSAAWAVMLAGCGAIMGLLFLAAPVLSRQPTLTTALLTSLTLTLGVALVLVAMPPAAPPPQQFLRLSCALFLITLFYSCLLLLLYRLVREQSSAKLLLLLIYTLMASTPLWLGPAVERSIPGFPGVNTVIAVTPISYLAMATDYDYLHSSWFYRYSPLGSLRYDYPDEALLAIAYLAGSLSLHICRSILNYTSRSLPEPINSPVKEQQIT
;
A
#
# COMPACT_ATOMS: atom_id res chain seq x y z
N MET A 1 17.89 -37.09 37.79
CA MET A 1 18.00 -35.74 37.23
C MET A 1 17.39 -35.79 35.85
N ASN A 2 16.20 -35.21 35.68
CA ASN A 2 15.52 -35.19 34.38
C ASN A 2 16.07 -34.00 33.60
N GLU A 3 16.76 -34.27 32.49
CA GLU A 3 17.20 -33.25 31.56
C GLU A 3 15.95 -32.65 30.89
N VAL A 4 15.70 -31.37 31.17
CA VAL A 4 14.67 -30.59 30.49
C VAL A 4 15.16 -30.36 29.06
N PRO A 5 14.47 -30.85 28.02
CA PRO A 5 14.89 -30.65 26.65
C PRO A 5 14.80 -29.15 26.33
N ILE A 6 15.95 -28.54 26.10
CA ILE A 6 16.07 -27.18 25.61
C ILE A 6 15.46 -27.17 24.21
N GLN A 7 14.23 -26.69 24.09
CA GLN A 7 13.62 -26.43 22.78
C GLN A 7 14.49 -25.38 22.08
N SER A 8 15.26 -25.83 21.08
CA SER A 8 16.04 -24.95 20.24
C SER A 8 15.08 -23.96 19.58
N THR A 9 15.12 -22.70 20.00
CA THR A 9 14.42 -21.62 19.30
C THR A 9 15.00 -21.57 17.90
N SER A 10 14.28 -22.14 16.94
CA SER A 10 14.65 -22.10 15.53
C SER A 10 14.67 -20.64 15.11
N GLU A 11 15.86 -20.04 15.13
CA GLU A 11 16.07 -18.72 14.55
C GLU A 11 15.52 -18.76 13.13
N THR A 12 14.51 -17.94 12.87
CA THR A 12 13.93 -17.80 11.54
C THR A 12 15.00 -17.21 10.64
N ARG A 13 15.77 -18.09 10.02
CA ARG A 13 16.82 -17.75 9.05
C ARG A 13 16.12 -17.10 7.88
N ILE A 14 16.25 -15.78 7.78
CA ILE A 14 15.71 -15.00 6.67
C ILE A 14 16.38 -15.54 5.41
N SER A 15 15.58 -16.05 4.47
CA SER A 15 16.14 -16.65 3.26
C SER A 15 16.80 -15.54 2.41
N PRO A 16 17.91 -15.83 1.73
CA PRO A 16 18.61 -14.85 0.88
C PRO A 16 17.70 -14.18 -0.16
N GLY A 17 16.64 -14.89 -0.62
CA GLY A 17 15.65 -14.37 -1.57
C GLY A 17 14.72 -13.30 -1.00
N GLU A 18 14.52 -13.23 0.31
CA GLU A 18 13.74 -12.13 0.91
C GLU A 18 14.53 -10.83 0.94
N TRP A 19 15.85 -10.90 1.10
CA TRP A 19 16.73 -9.72 1.05
C TRP A 19 16.78 -9.13 -0.36
N SER A 20 16.89 -9.96 -1.39
CA SER A 20 16.93 -9.49 -2.78
C SER A 20 15.63 -8.82 -3.23
N LEU A 21 14.46 -9.30 -2.76
CA LEU A 21 13.17 -8.64 -3.01
C LEU A 21 13.05 -7.28 -2.31
N ARG A 22 13.51 -7.18 -1.05
CA ARG A 22 13.50 -5.91 -0.30
C ARG A 22 14.46 -4.90 -0.88
N LEU A 23 15.70 -5.33 -1.17
CA LEU A 23 16.69 -4.49 -1.82
C LEU A 23 16.25 -4.12 -3.24
N GLY A 24 15.68 -5.07 -3.99
CA GLY A 24 15.20 -4.86 -5.34
C GLY A 24 14.04 -3.87 -5.40
N ALA A 25 13.09 -3.94 -4.46
CA ALA A 25 12.01 -2.95 -4.36
C ALA A 25 12.56 -1.57 -3.95
N LEU A 26 13.43 -1.51 -2.94
CA LEU A 26 14.05 -0.26 -2.49
C LEU A 26 14.86 0.38 -3.62
N LEU A 27 15.65 -0.41 -4.36
CA LEU A 27 16.45 0.04 -5.50
C LEU A 27 15.58 0.39 -6.70
N PHE A 28 14.50 -0.35 -6.97
CA PHE A 28 13.57 -0.01 -8.05
C PHE A 28 12.86 1.31 -7.78
N PHE A 29 12.35 1.52 -6.57
CA PHE A 29 11.71 2.79 -6.21
C PHE A 29 12.71 3.93 -6.09
N SER A 30 13.93 3.68 -5.60
CA SER A 30 15.02 4.68 -5.59
C SER A 30 15.52 5.00 -7.00
N ALA A 31 15.60 4.02 -7.90
CA ALA A 31 15.98 4.20 -9.29
C ALA A 31 14.87 4.88 -10.10
N LEU A 32 13.60 4.55 -9.84
CA LEU A 32 12.46 5.26 -10.41
C LEU A 32 12.47 6.71 -9.95
N ALA A 33 12.64 6.97 -8.65
CA ALA A 33 12.79 8.32 -8.13
C ALA A 33 14.01 9.04 -8.73
N ALA A 34 15.16 8.37 -8.88
CA ALA A 34 16.37 8.95 -9.45
C ALA A 34 16.25 9.24 -10.96
N ILE A 35 15.61 8.37 -11.75
CA ILE A 35 15.33 8.60 -13.17
C ILE A 35 14.36 9.78 -13.31
N LEU A 36 13.33 9.82 -12.46
CA LEU A 36 12.38 10.92 -12.44
C LEU A 36 12.96 12.24 -11.96
N LEU A 37 14.01 12.23 -11.12
CA LEU A 37 14.78 13.40 -10.70
C LEU A 37 15.82 13.82 -11.75
N ALA A 38 16.41 12.87 -12.49
CA ALA A 38 17.40 13.13 -13.52
C ALA A 38 16.80 13.78 -14.78
N GLU A 39 15.50 13.58 -15.04
CA GLU A 39 14.79 14.17 -16.17
C GLU A 39 14.25 15.60 -15.89
N GLN A 40 14.54 16.18 -14.70
CA GLN A 40 13.91 17.42 -14.19
C GLN A 40 14.65 18.73 -14.41
N HIS A 41 15.70 18.77 -15.24
CA HIS A 41 16.49 19.99 -15.29
C HIS A 41 15.82 21.21 -15.96
N ASP A 42 14.58 21.13 -16.48
CA ASP A 42 13.99 22.24 -17.25
C ASP A 42 12.57 22.74 -16.90
N GLU A 43 11.73 22.10 -16.07
CA GLU A 43 10.40 22.68 -15.77
C GLU A 43 9.92 22.43 -14.32
N THR A 44 9.49 23.49 -13.64
CA THR A 44 8.97 23.52 -12.26
C THR A 44 7.78 22.59 -12.00
N GLY A 45 7.05 22.17 -13.04
CA GLY A 45 5.98 21.17 -12.95
C GLY A 45 6.47 19.73 -12.74
N SER A 46 7.74 19.44 -13.03
CA SER A 46 8.30 18.09 -12.88
C SER A 46 8.58 17.75 -11.41
N ALA A 47 9.16 18.70 -10.64
CA ALA A 47 9.64 18.48 -9.27
C ALA A 47 8.59 17.88 -8.34
N ALA A 48 7.39 18.44 -8.33
CA ALA A 48 6.34 18.00 -7.40
C ALA A 48 5.68 16.67 -7.81
N TRP A 49 5.65 16.34 -9.10
CA TRP A 49 5.27 14.99 -9.54
C TRP A 49 6.29 13.93 -9.09
N ALA A 50 7.59 14.20 -9.19
CA ALA A 50 8.60 13.29 -8.67
C ALA A 50 8.53 13.14 -7.15
N VAL A 51 8.23 14.21 -6.42
CA VAL A 51 8.00 14.14 -4.96
C VAL A 51 6.80 13.26 -4.62
N MET A 52 5.71 13.32 -5.39
CA MET A 52 4.55 12.45 -5.18
C MET A 52 4.83 10.99 -5.54
N LEU A 53 5.52 10.72 -6.65
CA LEU A 53 5.94 9.37 -7.01
C LEU A 53 6.94 8.80 -5.99
N ALA A 54 7.86 9.63 -5.49
CA ALA A 54 8.75 9.28 -4.39
C ALA A 54 7.98 9.00 -3.10
N GLY A 55 6.96 9.80 -2.77
CA GLY A 55 6.06 9.57 -1.64
C GLY A 55 5.31 8.25 -1.76
N CYS A 56 4.76 7.94 -2.93
CA CYS A 56 4.13 6.66 -3.21
C CYS A 56 5.11 5.48 -3.14
N GLY A 57 6.32 5.64 -3.65
CA GLY A 57 7.38 4.65 -3.55
C GLY A 57 7.83 4.42 -2.10
N ALA A 58 7.93 5.50 -1.31
CA ALA A 58 8.27 5.44 0.11
C ALA A 58 7.20 4.69 0.91
N ILE A 59 5.91 4.94 0.67
CA ILE A 59 4.80 4.19 1.30
C ILE A 59 4.95 2.69 1.03
N MET A 60 5.22 2.31 -0.22
CA MET A 60 5.43 0.90 -0.57
C MET A 60 6.70 0.32 0.04
N GLY A 61 7.82 1.04 0.04
CA GLY A 61 9.04 0.63 0.72
C GLY A 61 8.81 0.37 2.21
N LEU A 62 8.11 1.28 2.89
CA LEU A 62 7.76 1.18 4.30
C LEU A 62 6.83 -0.01 4.59
N LEU A 63 5.82 -0.24 3.74
CA LEU A 63 4.95 -1.41 3.85
C LEU A 63 5.72 -2.73 3.66
N PHE A 64 6.68 -2.78 2.73
CA PHE A 64 7.53 -3.95 2.52
C PHE A 64 8.49 -4.21 3.68
N LEU A 65 8.99 -3.14 4.33
CA LEU A 65 9.78 -3.25 5.56
C LEU A 65 8.94 -3.81 6.72
N ALA A 66 7.66 -3.45 6.79
CA ALA A 66 6.75 -3.93 7.84
C ALA A 66 6.07 -5.27 7.54
N ALA A 67 6.08 -5.73 6.29
CA ALA A 67 5.50 -6.99 5.83
C ALA A 67 5.85 -8.23 6.69
N PRO A 68 7.10 -8.44 7.18
CA PRO A 68 7.40 -9.56 8.08
C PRO A 68 6.74 -9.46 9.47
N VAL A 69 6.49 -8.26 9.98
CA VAL A 69 5.75 -8.09 11.24
C VAL A 69 4.28 -8.49 11.03
N LEU A 70 3.70 -8.03 9.91
CA LEU A 70 2.33 -8.35 9.51
C LEU A 70 2.14 -9.86 9.22
N SER A 71 3.14 -10.54 8.66
CA SER A 71 3.04 -11.97 8.36
C SER A 71 3.13 -12.86 9.61
N ARG A 72 3.92 -12.45 10.62
CA ARG A 72 4.06 -13.18 11.89
C ARG A 72 2.81 -13.08 12.77
N GLN A 73 2.19 -11.90 12.81
CA GLN A 73 0.99 -11.65 13.61
C GLN A 73 -0.07 -10.98 12.73
N PRO A 74 -0.83 -11.75 11.95
CA PRO A 74 -1.77 -11.18 11.01
C PRO A 74 -3.04 -10.76 11.76
N THR A 75 -3.01 -9.63 12.47
CA THR A 75 -4.17 -9.09 13.21
C THR A 75 -4.44 -7.64 12.80
N LEU A 76 -5.67 -7.17 13.04
CA LEU A 76 -6.02 -5.76 12.81
C LEU A 76 -5.16 -4.84 13.68
N THR A 77 -4.93 -5.21 14.93
CA THR A 77 -4.07 -4.46 15.86
C THR A 77 -2.66 -4.30 15.30
N THR A 78 -2.08 -5.36 14.74
CA THR A 78 -0.75 -5.31 14.12
C THR A 78 -0.75 -4.37 12.90
N ALA A 79 -1.80 -4.37 12.07
CA ALA A 79 -1.94 -3.43 10.97
C ALA A 79 -2.02 -1.98 11.46
N LEU A 80 -2.85 -1.69 12.47
CA LEU A 80 -2.99 -0.35 13.05
C LEU A 80 -1.67 0.17 13.64
N LEU A 81 -1.00 -0.64 14.45
CA LEU A 81 0.28 -0.26 15.07
C LEU A 81 1.38 -0.06 14.03
N THR A 82 1.40 -0.90 12.99
CA THR A 82 2.33 -0.75 11.87
C THR A 82 2.10 0.56 11.13
N SER A 83 0.86 0.84 10.71
CA SER A 83 0.51 2.09 10.03
C SER A 83 0.83 3.32 10.86
N LEU A 84 0.53 3.26 12.17
CA LEU A 84 0.87 4.34 13.09
C LEU A 84 2.39 4.54 13.18
N THR A 85 3.15 3.47 13.33
CA THR A 85 4.62 3.53 13.44
C THR A 85 5.26 4.10 12.17
N LEU A 86 4.81 3.65 10.99
CA LEU A 86 5.30 4.14 9.71
C LEU A 86 4.97 5.63 9.53
N THR A 87 3.74 6.04 9.86
CA THR A 87 3.31 7.43 9.77
C THR A 87 4.10 8.33 10.71
N LEU A 88 4.27 7.91 11.97
CA LEU A 88 5.08 8.64 12.96
C LEU A 88 6.55 8.74 12.51
N GLY A 89 7.10 7.68 11.91
CA GLY A 89 8.45 7.69 11.34
C GLY A 89 8.61 8.75 10.25
N VAL A 90 7.68 8.80 9.29
CA VAL A 90 7.69 9.83 8.22
C VAL A 90 7.50 11.22 8.81
N ALA A 91 6.56 11.39 9.75
CA ALA A 91 6.32 12.63 10.46
C ALA A 91 7.59 13.16 11.16
N LEU A 92 8.33 12.29 11.85
CA LEU A 92 9.60 12.66 12.49
C LEU A 92 10.67 13.08 11.48
N VAL A 93 10.77 12.39 10.34
CA VAL A 93 11.71 12.76 9.26
C VAL A 93 11.36 14.14 8.70
N LEU A 94 10.08 14.43 8.45
CA LEU A 94 9.64 15.73 7.93
C LEU A 94 9.92 16.87 8.91
N VAL A 95 9.69 16.66 10.20
CA VAL A 95 10.00 17.65 11.26
C VAL A 95 11.52 17.87 11.37
N ALA A 96 12.33 16.84 11.12
CA ALA A 96 13.78 16.92 11.16
C ALA A 96 14.43 17.60 9.93
N MET A 97 13.64 18.04 8.94
CA MET A 97 14.12 18.75 7.74
C MET A 97 13.71 20.25 7.78
N PRO A 98 14.51 21.15 8.40
CA PRO A 98 14.10 22.50 8.76
C PRO A 98 13.68 23.44 7.62
N PRO A 99 14.30 23.45 6.42
CA PRO A 99 13.87 24.34 5.35
C PRO A 99 12.60 23.85 4.63
N ALA A 100 12.09 22.65 4.96
CA ALA A 100 10.99 21.99 4.26
C ALA A 100 9.84 21.57 5.19
N ALA A 101 9.83 22.02 6.45
CA ALA A 101 8.79 21.65 7.39
C ALA A 101 7.43 22.25 6.95
N PRO A 102 6.41 21.43 6.67
CA PRO A 102 5.10 21.93 6.28
C PRO A 102 4.42 22.64 7.46
N PRO A 103 3.52 23.61 7.21
CA PRO A 103 2.67 24.18 8.23
C PRO A 103 1.91 23.09 9.02
N PRO A 104 1.64 23.30 10.33
CA PRO A 104 1.08 22.27 11.21
C PRO A 104 -0.21 21.62 10.70
N GLN A 105 -1.06 22.38 10.03
CA GLN A 105 -2.32 21.86 9.46
C GLN A 105 -2.07 20.90 8.29
N GLN A 106 -1.15 21.24 7.38
CA GLN A 106 -0.76 20.39 6.25
C GLN A 106 -0.04 19.13 6.76
N PHE A 107 0.77 19.26 7.80
CA PHE A 107 1.41 18.12 8.47
C PHE A 107 0.40 17.10 9.03
N LEU A 108 -0.65 17.60 9.70
CA LEU A 108 -1.72 16.75 10.24
C LEU A 108 -2.49 16.04 9.12
N ARG A 109 -2.86 16.77 8.06
CA ARG A 109 -3.55 16.23 6.88
C ARG A 109 -2.72 15.15 6.20
N LEU A 110 -1.44 15.41 5.98
CA LEU A 110 -0.51 14.45 5.37
C LEU A 110 -0.32 13.20 6.24
N SER A 111 -0.18 13.37 7.55
CA SER A 111 -0.07 12.25 8.49
C SER A 111 -1.34 11.39 8.48
N CYS A 112 -2.51 12.02 8.44
CA CYS A 112 -3.80 11.32 8.35
C CYS A 112 -3.90 10.52 7.04
N ALA A 113 -3.57 11.14 5.90
CA ALA A 113 -3.60 10.48 4.60
C ALA A 113 -2.62 9.29 4.55
N LEU A 114 -1.37 9.47 5.01
CA LEU A 114 -0.37 8.40 5.09
C LEU A 114 -0.84 7.24 5.97
N PHE A 115 -1.41 7.54 7.14
CA PHE A 115 -1.93 6.54 8.05
C PHE A 115 -3.05 5.71 7.40
N LEU A 116 -4.03 6.37 6.77
CA LEU A 116 -5.17 5.69 6.16
C LEU A 116 -4.78 4.87 4.92
N ILE A 117 -3.89 5.40 4.08
CA ILE A 117 -3.35 4.67 2.92
C ILE A 117 -2.58 3.44 3.40
N THR A 118 -1.65 3.59 4.36
CA THR A 118 -0.86 2.47 4.88
C THR A 118 -1.74 1.43 5.58
N LEU A 119 -2.78 1.86 6.31
CA LEU A 119 -3.75 0.96 6.93
C LEU A 119 -4.52 0.15 5.89
N PHE A 120 -5.01 0.79 4.83
CA PHE A 120 -5.70 0.11 3.75
C PHE A 120 -4.85 -0.97 3.10
N TYR A 121 -3.62 -0.63 2.70
CA TYR A 121 -2.73 -1.60 2.07
C TYR A 121 -2.20 -2.67 3.05
N SER A 122 -2.09 -2.36 4.34
CA SER A 122 -1.81 -3.37 5.37
C SER A 122 -2.97 -4.38 5.49
N CYS A 123 -4.22 -3.90 5.55
CA CYS A 123 -5.40 -4.77 5.55
C CYS A 123 -5.50 -5.61 4.28
N LEU A 124 -5.20 -5.03 3.12
CA LEU A 124 -5.15 -5.73 1.85
C LEU A 124 -4.08 -6.83 1.87
N LEU A 125 -2.86 -6.53 2.33
CA LEU A 125 -1.78 -7.51 2.45
C LEU A 125 -2.16 -8.68 3.37
N LEU A 126 -2.82 -8.39 4.50
CA LEU A 126 -3.32 -9.43 5.41
C LEU A 126 -4.37 -10.33 4.75
N LEU A 127 -5.24 -9.77 3.89
CA LEU A 127 -6.18 -10.55 3.09
C LEU A 127 -5.44 -11.39 2.04
N LEU A 128 -4.45 -10.82 1.35
CA LEU A 128 -3.66 -11.53 0.34
C LEU A 128 -2.86 -12.69 0.95
N TYR A 129 -2.28 -12.53 2.14
CA TYR A 129 -1.65 -13.63 2.88
C TYR A 129 -2.63 -14.76 3.21
N ARG A 130 -3.94 -14.48 3.26
CA ARG A 130 -4.96 -15.51 3.48
C ARG A 130 -5.37 -16.20 2.19
N LEU A 131 -5.38 -15.48 1.07
CA LEU A 131 -5.84 -15.97 -0.24
C LEU A 131 -4.73 -16.68 -1.03
N VAL A 132 -3.49 -16.24 -0.88
CA VAL A 132 -2.34 -16.73 -1.64
C VAL A 132 -1.50 -17.65 -0.75
N ARG A 133 -1.09 -18.81 -1.28
CA ARG A 133 -0.31 -19.82 -0.53
C ARG A 133 1.08 -19.31 -0.14
N GLU A 134 1.71 -18.55 -1.02
CA GLU A 134 3.08 -18.06 -0.83
C GLU A 134 3.10 -16.58 -0.44
N GLN A 135 3.83 -16.25 0.62
CA GLN A 135 3.95 -14.87 1.11
C GLN A 135 4.60 -13.93 0.10
N SER A 136 5.57 -14.42 -0.68
CA SER A 136 6.23 -13.63 -1.73
C SER A 136 5.25 -13.21 -2.82
N SER A 137 4.39 -14.14 -3.25
CA SER A 137 3.35 -13.86 -4.25
C SER A 137 2.31 -12.86 -3.73
N ALA A 138 1.95 -12.92 -2.44
CA ALA A 138 1.07 -11.91 -1.83
C ALA A 138 1.69 -10.50 -1.85
N LYS A 139 2.98 -10.37 -1.55
CA LYS A 139 3.72 -9.09 -1.61
C LYS A 139 3.80 -8.56 -3.05
N LEU A 140 4.11 -9.43 -4.02
CA LEU A 140 4.14 -9.06 -5.44
C LEU A 140 2.77 -8.63 -5.96
N LEU A 141 1.72 -9.33 -5.55
CA LEU A 141 0.35 -8.97 -5.93
C LEU A 141 -0.07 -7.64 -5.29
N LEU A 142 0.31 -7.38 -4.04
CA LEU A 142 0.12 -6.06 -3.41
C LEU A 142 0.82 -4.96 -4.21
N LEU A 143 2.08 -5.19 -4.58
CA LEU A 143 2.86 -4.25 -5.40
C LEU A 143 2.16 -3.96 -6.73
N LEU A 144 1.71 -5.01 -7.43
CA LEU A 144 1.00 -4.87 -8.69
C LEU A 144 -0.29 -4.07 -8.52
N ILE A 145 -1.12 -4.40 -7.51
CA ILE A 145 -2.37 -3.68 -7.23
C ILE A 145 -2.08 -2.21 -6.93
N TYR A 146 -1.09 -1.93 -6.08
CA TYR A 146 -0.69 -0.57 -5.76
C TYR A 146 -0.24 0.21 -7.00
N THR A 147 0.62 -0.37 -7.83
CA THR A 147 1.11 0.26 -9.06
C THR A 147 -0.03 0.53 -10.04
N LEU A 148 -0.97 -0.41 -10.20
CA LEU A 148 -2.15 -0.21 -11.05
C LEU A 148 -3.06 0.90 -10.51
N MET A 149 -3.29 0.95 -9.20
CA MET A 149 -4.07 2.02 -8.55
C MET A 149 -3.38 3.39 -8.66
N ALA A 150 -2.08 3.46 -8.41
CA ALA A 150 -1.31 4.69 -8.51
C ALA A 150 -1.29 5.23 -9.96
N SER A 151 -1.18 4.33 -10.95
CA SER A 151 -1.16 4.68 -12.37
C SER A 151 -2.53 4.71 -13.05
N THR A 152 -3.64 4.58 -12.29
CA THR A 152 -5.01 4.54 -12.86
C THR A 152 -5.31 5.70 -13.80
N PRO A 153 -4.92 6.97 -13.51
CA PRO A 153 -5.14 8.07 -14.44
C PRO A 153 -4.53 7.86 -15.84
N LEU A 154 -3.41 7.11 -15.94
CA LEU A 154 -2.68 6.91 -17.19
C LEU A 154 -3.33 5.84 -18.08
N TRP A 155 -3.67 4.69 -17.51
CA TRP A 155 -4.16 3.55 -18.30
C TRP A 155 -5.69 3.52 -18.44
N LEU A 156 -6.42 4.08 -17.48
CA LEU A 156 -7.89 4.10 -17.51
C LEU A 156 -8.44 5.38 -18.17
N GLY A 157 -7.61 6.39 -18.37
CA GLY A 157 -7.95 7.64 -19.06
C GLY A 157 -8.64 7.45 -20.41
N PRO A 158 -8.07 6.65 -21.36
CA PRO A 158 -8.68 6.43 -22.67
C PRO A 158 -10.07 5.77 -22.61
N ALA A 159 -10.32 4.92 -21.61
CA ALA A 159 -11.62 4.27 -21.45
C ALA A 159 -12.68 5.26 -20.94
N VAL A 160 -12.27 6.15 -20.02
CA VAL A 160 -13.14 7.21 -19.50
C VAL A 160 -13.45 8.25 -20.57
N GLU A 161 -12.48 8.63 -21.40
CA GLU A 161 -12.69 9.59 -22.50
C GLU A 161 -13.74 9.11 -23.51
N ARG A 162 -13.77 7.79 -23.78
CA ARG A 162 -14.77 7.15 -24.66
C ARG A 162 -16.12 6.93 -23.99
N SER A 163 -16.23 7.18 -22.68
CA SER A 163 -17.47 7.00 -21.95
C SER A 163 -18.49 8.09 -22.28
N ILE A 164 -19.75 7.81 -22.00
CA ILE A 164 -20.87 8.72 -22.30
C ILE A 164 -20.64 10.08 -21.61
N PRO A 165 -20.89 11.22 -22.29
CA PRO A 165 -20.82 12.53 -21.67
C PRO A 165 -21.62 12.60 -20.36
N GLY A 166 -21.00 13.08 -19.28
CA GLY A 166 -21.60 13.12 -17.94
C GLY A 166 -21.37 11.86 -17.08
N PHE A 167 -20.63 10.87 -17.58
CA PHE A 167 -20.21 9.72 -16.77
C PHE A 167 -19.26 10.16 -15.64
N PRO A 168 -19.53 9.82 -14.36
CA PRO A 168 -18.69 10.17 -13.22
C PRO A 168 -17.35 9.40 -13.18
N GLY A 169 -16.99 8.74 -14.28
CA GLY A 169 -15.79 7.92 -14.39
C GLY A 169 -14.50 8.70 -14.15
N VAL A 170 -14.41 9.94 -14.65
CA VAL A 170 -13.20 10.77 -14.47
C VAL A 170 -12.92 10.98 -12.97
N ASN A 171 -13.93 11.46 -12.25
CA ASN A 171 -13.84 11.73 -10.81
C ASN A 171 -13.55 10.44 -10.03
N THR A 172 -14.11 9.30 -10.45
CA THR A 172 -13.84 8.00 -9.83
C THR A 172 -12.39 7.56 -10.04
N VAL A 173 -11.86 7.71 -11.26
CA VAL A 173 -10.46 7.34 -11.58
C VAL A 173 -9.48 8.16 -10.75
N ILE A 174 -9.75 9.45 -10.60
CA ILE A 174 -8.96 10.35 -9.75
C ILE A 174 -9.10 9.91 -8.29
N ALA A 175 -10.32 9.72 -7.78
CA ALA A 175 -10.53 9.38 -6.37
C ALA A 175 -9.90 8.05 -5.92
N VAL A 176 -9.75 7.08 -6.83
CA VAL A 176 -9.19 5.75 -6.51
C VAL A 176 -7.66 5.77 -6.37
N THR A 177 -6.96 6.74 -6.97
CA THR A 177 -5.50 6.76 -6.88
C THR A 177 -5.03 7.29 -5.51
N PRO A 178 -4.12 6.57 -4.80
CA PRO A 178 -3.54 7.06 -3.55
C PRO A 178 -2.79 8.38 -3.72
N ILE A 179 -2.37 8.67 -4.95
CA ILE A 179 -1.73 9.92 -5.34
C ILE A 179 -2.65 11.11 -5.09
N SER A 180 -3.95 11.00 -5.39
CA SER A 180 -4.89 12.12 -5.19
C SER A 180 -5.05 12.48 -3.72
N TYR A 181 -5.11 11.49 -2.83
CA TYR A 181 -5.27 11.78 -1.40
C TYR A 181 -4.02 12.47 -0.83
N LEU A 182 -2.83 12.02 -1.23
CA LEU A 182 -1.57 12.69 -0.85
C LEU A 182 -1.49 14.11 -1.40
N ALA A 183 -1.85 14.30 -2.67
CA ALA A 183 -1.83 15.60 -3.32
C ALA A 183 -2.74 16.62 -2.63
N MET A 184 -3.94 16.19 -2.25
CA MET A 184 -4.86 17.01 -1.47
C MET A 184 -4.28 17.36 -0.09
N ALA A 185 -3.71 16.37 0.60
CA ALA A 185 -3.12 16.59 1.91
C ALA A 185 -1.91 17.54 1.88
N THR A 186 -1.22 17.63 0.73
CA THR A 186 -0.12 18.57 0.51
C THR A 186 -0.54 19.85 -0.23
N ASP A 187 -1.83 20.11 -0.44
CA ASP A 187 -2.34 21.25 -1.23
C ASP A 187 -1.66 21.39 -2.60
N TYR A 188 -1.24 20.26 -3.17
CA TYR A 188 -0.57 20.22 -4.46
C TYR A 188 -1.54 19.81 -5.55
N ASP A 189 -1.76 20.72 -6.50
CA ASP A 189 -2.63 20.49 -7.64
C ASP A 189 -1.88 19.74 -8.76
N TYR A 190 -1.69 18.44 -8.57
CA TYR A 190 -0.99 17.63 -9.56
C TYR A 190 -1.79 17.44 -10.86
N LEU A 191 -3.12 17.54 -10.81
CA LEU A 191 -3.96 17.35 -11.99
C LEU A 191 -3.80 18.53 -12.95
N HIS A 192 -3.55 19.74 -12.43
CA HIS A 192 -3.22 20.90 -13.26
C HIS A 192 -1.72 21.04 -13.57
N SER A 193 -0.89 20.04 -13.25
CA SER A 193 0.54 20.07 -13.60
C SER A 193 0.76 19.91 -15.11
N SER A 194 1.79 20.57 -15.65
CA SER A 194 2.16 20.43 -17.07
C SER A 194 2.44 18.98 -17.46
N TRP A 195 2.99 18.20 -16.53
CA TRP A 195 3.21 16.77 -16.70
C TRP A 195 1.89 16.02 -16.90
N PHE A 196 0.89 16.23 -16.05
CA PHE A 196 -0.38 15.52 -16.15
C PHE A 196 -1.10 15.84 -17.46
N TYR A 197 -1.12 17.11 -17.88
CA TYR A 197 -1.65 17.50 -19.19
C TYR A 197 -0.92 16.86 -20.37
N ARG A 198 0.40 16.65 -20.26
CA ARG A 198 1.22 16.08 -21.34
C ARG A 198 1.06 14.56 -21.45
N TYR A 199 0.91 13.86 -20.33
CA TYR A 199 1.00 12.39 -20.28
C TYR A 199 -0.31 11.66 -19.91
N SER A 200 -1.36 12.37 -19.49
CA SER A 200 -2.64 11.78 -19.13
C SER A 200 -3.76 12.27 -20.07
N PRO A 201 -4.52 11.37 -20.72
CA PRO A 201 -5.71 11.75 -21.47
C PRO A 201 -6.76 12.48 -20.62
N LEU A 202 -6.73 12.29 -19.29
CA LEU A 202 -7.64 12.96 -18.38
C LEU A 202 -7.35 14.45 -18.23
N GLY A 203 -6.15 14.92 -18.58
CA GLY A 203 -5.79 16.33 -18.46
C GLY A 203 -6.68 17.25 -19.29
N SER A 204 -7.19 16.79 -20.44
CA SER A 204 -8.09 17.58 -21.29
C SER A 204 -9.57 17.54 -20.83
N LEU A 205 -9.92 16.69 -19.86
CA LEU A 205 -11.28 16.49 -19.41
C LEU A 205 -11.59 17.39 -18.21
N ARG A 206 -12.88 17.73 -18.04
CA ARG A 206 -13.35 18.39 -16.81
C ARG A 206 -13.43 17.36 -15.70
N TYR A 207 -12.88 17.71 -14.54
CA TYR A 207 -12.95 16.91 -13.33
C TYR A 207 -13.09 17.82 -12.12
N ASP A 208 -13.70 17.27 -11.07
CA ASP A 208 -13.72 17.88 -9.75
C ASP A 208 -12.73 17.14 -8.86
N TYR A 209 -11.97 17.89 -8.06
CA TYR A 209 -11.14 17.27 -7.04
C TYR A 209 -12.04 16.50 -6.06
N PRO A 210 -11.64 15.27 -5.68
CA PRO A 210 -12.39 14.54 -4.66
C PRO A 210 -12.39 15.34 -3.35
N ASP A 211 -13.41 15.14 -2.51
CA ASP A 211 -13.41 15.72 -1.17
C ASP A 211 -12.47 14.95 -0.24
N GLU A 212 -11.66 15.66 0.55
CA GLU A 212 -10.65 15.04 1.42
C GLU A 212 -11.28 14.15 2.50
N ALA A 213 -12.41 14.57 3.07
CA ALA A 213 -13.12 13.80 4.07
C ALA A 213 -13.76 12.55 3.45
N LEU A 214 -14.28 12.66 2.23
CA LEU A 214 -14.77 11.52 1.47
C LEU A 214 -13.67 10.48 1.20
N LEU A 215 -12.47 10.93 0.81
CA LEU A 215 -11.32 10.02 0.64
C LEU A 215 -10.94 9.34 1.96
N ALA A 216 -10.89 10.10 3.06
CA ALA A 216 -10.60 9.56 4.39
C ALA A 216 -11.60 8.44 4.77
N ILE A 217 -12.89 8.71 4.58
CA ILE A 217 -13.98 7.74 4.83
C ILE A 217 -13.83 6.52 3.92
N ALA A 218 -13.53 6.72 2.63
CA ALA A 218 -13.37 5.63 1.68
C ALA A 218 -12.22 4.70 2.05
N TYR A 219 -11.04 5.24 2.41
CA TYR A 219 -9.90 4.44 2.87
C TYR A 219 -10.21 3.69 4.17
N LEU A 220 -10.88 4.34 5.12
CA LEU A 220 -11.28 3.72 6.38
C LEU A 220 -12.30 2.59 6.16
N ALA A 221 -13.35 2.86 5.39
CA ALA A 221 -14.39 1.88 5.06
C ALA A 221 -13.83 0.71 4.24
N GLY A 222 -12.93 0.98 3.29
CA GLY A 222 -12.21 -0.03 2.53
C GLY A 222 -11.34 -0.92 3.44
N SER A 223 -10.58 -0.31 4.34
CA SER A 223 -9.76 -1.03 5.33
C SER A 223 -10.61 -1.96 6.21
N LEU A 224 -11.76 -1.46 6.68
CA LEU A 224 -12.70 -2.23 7.48
C LEU A 224 -13.31 -3.39 6.67
N SER A 225 -13.72 -3.13 5.43
CA SER A 225 -14.31 -4.13 4.54
C SER A 225 -13.34 -5.28 4.24
N LEU A 226 -12.07 -4.95 3.95
CA LEU A 226 -11.01 -5.94 3.76
C LEU A 226 -10.77 -6.78 5.02
N HIS A 227 -10.80 -6.14 6.19
CA HIS A 227 -10.66 -6.85 7.46
C HIS A 227 -11.84 -7.80 7.72
N ILE A 228 -13.07 -7.35 7.51
CA ILE A 228 -14.28 -8.18 7.66
C ILE A 228 -14.23 -9.38 6.71
N CYS A 229 -13.91 -9.14 5.43
CA CYS A 229 -13.77 -10.20 4.43
C CYS A 229 -12.76 -11.27 4.88
N ARG A 230 -11.58 -10.85 5.34
CA ARG A 230 -10.56 -11.75 5.90
C ARG A 230 -11.06 -12.54 7.10
N SER A 231 -11.79 -11.90 8.01
CA SER A 231 -12.34 -12.54 9.22
C SER A 231 -13.38 -13.60 8.87
N ILE A 232 -14.23 -13.35 7.88
CA ILE A 232 -15.19 -14.33 7.35
C ILE A 232 -14.45 -15.55 6.78
N LEU A 233 -13.43 -15.33 5.94
CA LEU A 233 -12.63 -16.41 5.36
C LEU A 233 -11.91 -17.27 6.41
N ASN A 234 -11.48 -16.68 7.52
CA ASN A 234 -10.87 -17.41 8.64
C ASN A 234 -11.89 -18.25 9.40
N TYR A 235 -13.10 -17.73 9.59
CA TYR A 235 -14.19 -18.46 10.23
C TYR A 235 -14.58 -19.71 9.42
N THR A 236 -14.80 -19.55 8.11
CA THR A 236 -15.18 -20.66 7.22
C THR A 236 -14.15 -21.78 7.19
N SER A 237 -12.85 -21.46 7.25
CA SER A 237 -11.81 -22.51 7.30
C SER A 237 -11.76 -23.30 8.59
N ARG A 238 -12.25 -22.74 9.71
CA ARG A 238 -12.27 -23.44 11.00
C ARG A 238 -13.50 -24.33 11.16
N SER A 239 -14.58 -24.05 10.44
CA SER A 239 -15.84 -24.80 10.52
C SER A 239 -15.91 -26.04 9.63
N LEU A 240 -14.93 -26.26 8.75
CA LEU A 240 -14.89 -27.47 7.92
C LEU A 240 -14.45 -28.66 8.79
N PRO A 241 -15.28 -29.71 8.95
CA PRO A 241 -14.89 -30.90 9.70
C PRO A 241 -13.64 -31.50 9.07
N GLU A 242 -12.67 -31.89 9.89
CA GLU A 242 -11.49 -32.59 9.39
C GLU A 242 -11.95 -33.82 8.60
N PRO A 243 -11.41 -34.05 7.39
CA PRO A 243 -11.78 -35.22 6.61
C PRO A 243 -11.53 -36.46 7.46
N ILE A 244 -12.57 -37.28 7.64
CA ILE A 244 -12.57 -38.57 8.35
C ILE A 244 -11.78 -39.59 7.52
N ASN A 245 -10.52 -39.29 7.24
CA ASN A 245 -9.54 -40.15 6.60
C ASN A 245 -8.27 -40.10 7.44
N SER A 246 -8.41 -40.20 8.77
CA SER A 246 -7.32 -40.73 9.57
C SER A 246 -7.16 -42.19 9.13
N PRO A 247 -5.99 -42.60 8.58
CA PRO A 247 -5.74 -44.01 8.35
C PRO A 247 -5.96 -44.69 9.69
N VAL A 248 -6.90 -45.62 9.75
CA VAL A 248 -7.05 -46.56 10.85
C VAL A 248 -5.63 -47.02 11.13
N LYS A 249 -5.09 -46.66 12.30
CA LYS A 249 -3.83 -47.21 12.78
C LYS A 249 -4.06 -48.72 12.76
N GLU A 250 -3.61 -49.39 11.72
CA GLU A 250 -3.42 -50.83 11.71
C GLU A 250 -2.52 -51.08 12.91
N GLN A 251 -3.16 -51.50 14.00
CA GLN A 251 -2.47 -51.99 15.17
C GLN A 251 -1.57 -53.10 14.67
N GLN A 252 -0.27 -52.84 14.70
CA GLN A 252 0.75 -53.88 14.61
C GLN A 252 0.50 -54.85 15.75
N ILE A 253 -0.25 -55.91 15.45
CA ILE A 253 -0.28 -57.14 16.21
C ILE A 253 0.87 -57.97 15.65
N THR A 254 2.05 -57.82 16.26
CA THR A 254 3.15 -58.80 16.20
C THR A 254 3.93 -58.70 17.48
#